data_AF-A0AA88WM27-F1
#
_entry.id   AF-A0AA88WM27-F1
#
_cell.length_a   1.000
_cell.length_b   1.000
_cell.length_c   1.000
_cell.angle_alpha   90.00
_cell.angle_beta   90.00
_cell.angle_gamma   90.00
#
_symmetry.space_group_name_H-M   'P 1'
#
loop_
_entity.id
_entity.type
_entity.pdbx_description
1 polymer ?
#
loop_
_entity_poly.entity_id
_entity_poly.type
_entity_poly.pdbx_seq_one_letter_code
_entity_poly.pdbx_strand_id
1 'polypeptide(L)'
;MFLLYEYDIFGAFLIISSLILILAFFISGVLAPISKGPEKLSSYELGIEPMGDAWLQFRIRYYMFVLFMYDEKGHWNGLSS
;
A
#
# COMPACT_ATOMS: atom_id res chain seq x y z
N MET A 1 23.80 -1.32 -27.56
CA MET A 1 24.22 -1.25 -26.15
C MET A 1 24.27 0.23 -25.76
N PHE A 2 23.11 0.83 -25.48
CA PHE A 2 22.96 2.29 -25.20
C PHE A 2 21.75 2.54 -24.29
N LEU A 3 20.68 1.73 -24.43
CA LEU A 3 19.47 1.83 -23.62
C LEU A 3 19.69 1.64 -22.10
N LEU A 4 20.68 0.86 -21.66
CA LEU A 4 20.89 0.62 -20.23
C LEU A 4 21.38 1.87 -19.48
N TYR A 5 22.21 2.70 -20.12
CA TYR A 5 22.81 3.88 -19.48
C TYR A 5 21.78 4.97 -19.16
N GLU A 6 20.74 5.10 -19.99
CA GLU A 6 19.68 6.10 -19.78
C GLU A 6 18.80 5.78 -18.56
N TYR A 7 18.67 4.48 -18.21
CA TYR A 7 17.89 4.03 -17.06
C TYR A 7 18.71 3.84 -15.78
N ASP A 8 20.05 3.92 -15.84
CA ASP A 8 20.92 3.75 -14.68
C ASP A 8 20.57 4.76 -13.56
N ILE A 9 20.29 6.02 -13.93
CA ILE A 9 19.88 7.06 -12.98
C ILE A 9 18.53 6.74 -12.34
N PHE A 10 17.57 6.23 -13.14
CA PHE A 10 16.27 5.83 -12.64
C PHE A 10 16.36 4.62 -11.68
N GLY A 11 17.17 3.62 -12.04
CA GLY A 11 17.44 2.46 -11.18
C GLY A 11 18.10 2.87 -9.86
N ALA A 12 19.12 3.73 -9.92
CA ALA A 12 19.78 4.27 -8.73
C ALA A 12 18.80 5.05 -7.84
N PHE A 13 17.92 5.87 -8.43
CA PHE A 13 16.88 6.60 -7.70
C PHE A 13 15.90 5.66 -6.98
N LEU A 14 15.45 4.58 -7.63
CA LEU A 14 14.57 3.60 -7.00
C LEU A 14 15.25 2.88 -5.83
N ILE A 15 16.52 2.53 -5.97
CA ILE A 15 17.30 1.90 -4.90
C ILE A 15 17.44 2.86 -3.71
N ILE A 16 17.83 4.11 -3.97
CA ILE A 16 18.04 5.11 -2.91
C ILE A 16 16.73 5.42 -2.18
N SER A 17 15.64 5.65 -2.92
CA SER A 17 14.33 5.95 -2.31
C SER A 17 13.82 4.78 -1.47
N SER A 18 13.93 3.54 -1.97
CA SER A 18 13.58 2.34 -1.21
C SER A 18 14.44 2.19 0.06
N LEU A 19 15.75 2.45 -0.05
CA LEU A 19 16.67 2.37 1.08
C LEU A 19 16.30 3.37 2.19
N ILE A 20 15.91 4.60 1.82
CA ILE A 20 15.47 5.63 2.77
C ILE A 20 14.21 5.18 3.51
N LEU A 21 13.23 4.59 2.81
CA LEU A 21 12.01 4.04 3.41
C LEU A 21 12.31 2.95 4.44
N ILE A 22 13.19 2.01 4.08
CA ILE A 22 13.62 0.91 4.96
C ILE A 22 14.32 1.47 6.19
N LEU A 23 15.22 2.44 6.01
CA LEU A 23 15.96 3.06 7.11
C LEU A 23 15.03 3.84 8.04
N ALA A 24 14.06 4.59 7.51
CA ALA A 24 13.08 5.31 8.30
C ALA A 24 12.23 4.37 9.16
N PHE A 25 11.79 3.24 8.60
CA PHE A 25 11.06 2.22 9.33
C PHE A 25 11.92 1.56 10.42
N PHE A 26 13.20 1.28 10.12
CA PHE A 26 14.13 0.69 11.08
C PHE A 26 14.41 1.63 12.26
N ILE A 27 14.70 2.91 11.98
CA ILE A 27 14.90 3.93 13.02
C ILE A 27 13.63 4.07 13.86
N SER A 28 12.46 4.13 13.24
CA SER A 28 11.18 4.19 13.97
C SER A 28 10.99 2.97 14.88
N GLY A 29 11.29 1.77 14.40
CA GLY A 29 11.19 0.53 15.20
C GLY A 29 12.18 0.45 16.37
N VAL A 30 13.37 1.03 16.23
CA VAL A 30 14.40 1.04 17.29
C VAL A 30 14.16 2.15 18.32
N LEU A 31 13.75 3.35 17.89
CA LEU A 31 13.53 4.49 18.78
C LEU A 31 12.16 4.45 19.46
N ALA A 32 11.15 3.83 18.85
CA ALA A 32 9.81 3.82 19.42
C ALA A 32 9.75 2.90 20.66
N PRO A 33 9.17 3.37 21.78
CA PRO A 33 8.91 2.52 22.93
C PRO A 33 7.87 1.45 22.56
N ILE A 34 8.30 0.18 22.57
CA ILE A 34 7.43 -0.97 22.37
C ILE A 34 6.62 -1.21 23.64
N SER A 35 5.39 -0.70 23.65
CA SER A 35 4.37 -1.12 24.63
C SER A 35 3.77 -2.46 24.18
N LYS A 36 3.92 -3.50 25.02
CA LYS A 36 3.50 -4.90 24.78
C LYS A 36 2.15 -5.24 25.41
N GLY A 37 1.27 -4.25 25.59
CA GLY A 37 -0.07 -4.49 26.14
C GLY A 37 -0.93 -5.30 25.17
N PRO A 38 -1.68 -6.34 25.63
CA PRO A 38 -2.57 -7.12 24.77
C PRO A 38 -3.67 -6.28 24.11
N GLU A 39 -4.08 -5.19 24.76
CA GLU A 39 -5.05 -4.19 24.25
C GLU A 39 -4.55 -3.45 22.99
N LYS A 40 -3.22 -3.31 22.80
CA LYS A 40 -2.68 -2.64 21.60
C LYS A 40 -2.80 -3.53 20.35
N LEU A 41 -2.90 -4.84 20.52
CA LEU A 41 -2.99 -5.81 19.43
C LEU A 41 -4.44 -6.15 19.05
N SER A 42 -5.42 -5.76 19.88
CA SER A 42 -6.83 -5.86 19.52
C SER A 42 -7.22 -4.77 18.52
N SER A 43 -8.09 -5.13 17.58
CA SER A 43 -8.75 -4.15 16.70
C SER A 43 -9.39 -3.05 17.54
N TYR A 44 -9.20 -1.80 17.11
CA TYR A 44 -9.79 -0.66 17.81
C TYR A 44 -11.30 -0.65 17.60
N GLU A 45 -12.02 -1.09 18.62
CA GLU A 45 -13.48 -1.19 18.61
C GLU A 45 -14.09 -0.48 19.82
N LEU A 46 -13.61 0.73 20.15
CA LEU A 46 -14.15 1.54 21.27
C LEU A 46 -14.04 0.88 22.67
N GLY A 47 -13.20 -0.15 22.81
CA GLY A 47 -12.99 -0.87 24.08
C GLY A 47 -14.00 -1.99 24.35
N ILE A 48 -14.85 -2.34 23.39
CA ILE A 48 -15.68 -3.55 23.44
C ILE A 48 -14.97 -4.69 22.69
N GLU A 49 -15.14 -5.92 23.19
CA GLU A 49 -14.62 -7.10 22.50
C GLU A 49 -15.38 -7.30 21.19
N PRO A 50 -14.68 -7.54 20.05
CA PRO A 50 -15.32 -7.80 18.77
C PRO A 50 -16.27 -8.98 18.88
N MET A 51 -17.56 -8.71 18.74
CA MET A 51 -18.59 -9.74 18.67
C MET A 51 -19.03 -9.93 17.23
N GLY A 52 -18.67 -11.08 16.67
CA GLY A 52 -19.11 -11.54 15.35
C GLY A 52 -17.99 -11.62 14.32
N ASP A 53 -18.28 -12.28 13.21
CA ASP A 53 -17.40 -12.31 12.05
C ASP A 53 -17.53 -11.00 11.25
N ALA A 54 -16.39 -10.46 10.79
CA ALA A 54 -16.33 -9.31 9.89
C ALA A 54 -16.75 -9.69 8.45
N TRP A 55 -17.99 -10.16 8.27
CA TRP A 55 -18.56 -10.45 6.94
C TRP A 55 -18.94 -9.14 6.23
N LEU A 56 -17.95 -8.49 5.65
CA LEU A 56 -18.18 -7.39 4.73
C LEU A 56 -18.66 -7.95 3.39
N GLN A 57 -19.90 -7.62 2.99
CA GLN A 57 -20.39 -7.91 1.65
C GLN A 57 -19.62 -7.06 0.63
N PHE A 58 -18.71 -7.68 -0.12
CA PHE A 58 -18.05 -7.04 -1.25
C PHE A 58 -19.08 -6.64 -2.30
N ARG A 59 -19.25 -5.34 -2.50
CA ARG A 59 -20.21 -4.79 -3.47
C ARG A 59 -19.63 -4.85 -4.87
N ILE A 60 -20.41 -5.33 -5.84
CA ILE A 60 -20.01 -5.42 -7.27
C ILE A 60 -19.55 -4.08 -7.86
N ARG A 61 -19.96 -2.96 -7.25
CA ARG A 61 -19.57 -1.60 -7.65
C ARG A 61 -18.05 -1.38 -7.72
N TYR A 62 -17.28 -2.01 -6.82
CA TYR A 62 -15.81 -1.88 -6.84
C TYR A 62 -15.20 -2.59 -8.06
N TYR A 63 -15.77 -3.74 -8.44
CA TYR A 63 -15.36 -4.47 -9.63
C TYR A 63 -15.71 -3.70 -10.91
N MET A 64 -16.93 -3.14 -10.97
CA MET A 64 -17.35 -2.32 -12.11
C MET A 64 -16.47 -1.08 -12.30
N PHE A 65 -16.01 -0.45 -11.21
CA PHE A 65 -15.09 0.67 -11.29
C PHE A 65 -13.75 0.29 -11.92
N VAL A 66 -13.16 -0.82 -11.48
CA VAL A 66 -11.94 -1.35 -12.10
C VAL A 66 -12.19 -1.69 -13.57
N LEU A 67 -13.23 -2.48 -13.87
CA LEU A 67 -13.54 -2.87 -15.25
C LEU A 67 -13.84 -1.67 -16.17
N PHE A 68 -14.45 -0.60 -15.65
CA PHE A 68 -14.71 0.60 -16.44
C PHE A 68 -13.45 1.43 -16.69
N MET A 69 -12.54 1.52 -15.70
CA MET A 69 -11.27 2.22 -15.89
C MET A 69 -10.33 1.49 -16.86
N TYR A 70 -10.42 0.16 -16.90
CA TYR A 70 -9.68 -0.69 -17.80
C TYR A 70 -10.54 -1.04 -19.00
N ASP A 71 -10.47 -0.24 -20.07
CA ASP A 71 -11.09 -0.59 -21.35
C ASP A 71 -10.54 -1.91 -21.89
N GLU A 72 -11.28 -2.57 -22.80
CA GLU A 72 -11.04 -3.92 -23.34
C GLU A 72 -9.63 -4.14 -23.94
N LYS A 73 -8.86 -3.06 -24.16
CA LYS A 73 -7.47 -3.09 -24.62
C LYS A 73 -6.42 -2.92 -23.51
N GLY A 74 -6.82 -2.92 -22.25
CA GLY A 74 -5.96 -2.62 -21.10
C GLY A 74 -5.48 -1.17 -21.07
N HIS A 75 -6.16 -0.28 -21.80
CA HIS A 75 -5.79 1.12 -21.90
C HIS A 75 -6.63 1.95 -20.93
N TRP A 76 -5.97 2.81 -20.15
CA TRP A 76 -6.62 3.70 -19.20
C TRP A 76 -7.33 4.84 -19.93
N ASN A 77 -8.67 4.90 -19.83
CA ASN A 77 -9.49 5.95 -20.45
C ASN A 77 -9.53 7.27 -19.66
N GLY A 78 -8.68 7.44 -18.65
CA GLY A 78 -8.62 8.63 -17.80
C GLY A 78 -7.89 9.85 -18.39
N LEU A 79 -7.36 9.75 -19.62
CA LEU A 79 -6.57 10.81 -20.28
C LEU A 79 -7.32 11.55 -21.40
N SER A 80 -8.62 11.30 -21.62
CA SER A 80 -9.39 11.95 -22.69
C SER A 80 -10.14 13.22 -22.23
N SER A 81 -9.50 14.07 -21.42
CA SER A 81 -9.97 15.43 -21.12
C SER A 81 -9.05 16.47 -21.72
#